data_AF-A0A2T5C7H0-F1
#
_entry.id   AF-A0A2T5C7H0-F1
#
_cell.length_a   1.000
_cell.length_b   1.000
_cell.length_c   1.000
_cell.angle_alpha   90.00
_cell.angle_beta   90.00
_cell.angle_gamma   90.00
#
_symmetry.space_group_name_H-M   'P 1'
#
loop_
_entity.id
_entity.type
_entity.pdbx_description
1 polymer ?
#
loop_
_entity_poly.entity_id
_entity_poly.type
_entity_poly.pdbx_seq_one_letter_code
_entity_poly.pdbx_strand_id
1 'polypeptide(L)'
;MSINPAVCLVDLMDFEQTCSKVEQIFAGNGRVLTPELGMLSEKALSLYQGDFLAQDTAAWVVAIREKQKTRCLRVLERLIKLHEQAGHREMVETVCERALQVEPLREDFYRRLILFFLQTGRKADAVNVFERCGKIFRAELGSEPSESLRGLVADLDYALRSINSHPLPSTFPPRSDPCE
;
A
#
# COMPACT_ATOMS: atom_id res chain seq x y z
N MET A 1 8.15 -14.78 -24.36
CA MET A 1 6.73 -14.53 -24.68
C MET A 1 6.64 -13.15 -25.29
N SER A 2 6.28 -13.04 -26.57
CA SER A 2 6.17 -11.76 -27.26
C SER A 2 4.87 -11.10 -26.81
N ILE A 3 4.98 -10.04 -26.01
CA ILE A 3 3.84 -9.21 -25.64
C ILE A 3 3.33 -8.57 -26.94
N ASN A 4 2.05 -8.76 -27.27
CA ASN A 4 1.46 -8.22 -28.49
C ASN A 4 1.24 -6.70 -28.31
N PRO A 5 1.95 -5.84 -29.07
CA PRO A 5 1.88 -4.39 -28.88
C PRO A 5 0.48 -3.82 -29.14
N ALA A 6 -0.33 -4.47 -29.99
CA ALA A 6 -1.70 -4.05 -30.24
C ALA A 6 -2.63 -4.29 -29.03
N VAL A 7 -2.40 -5.37 -28.26
CA VAL A 7 -3.17 -5.66 -27.03
C VAL A 7 -2.78 -4.68 -25.93
N CYS A 8 -1.48 -4.39 -25.77
CA CYS A 8 -1.01 -3.38 -24.82
C CYS A 8 -1.53 -1.97 -25.12
N LEU A 9 -1.68 -1.60 -26.40
CA LEU A 9 -2.25 -0.32 -26.81
C LEU A 9 -3.75 -0.21 -26.48
N VAL A 10 -4.51 -1.31 -26.62
CA VAL A 10 -5.93 -1.34 -26.25
C VAL A 10 -6.10 -1.23 -24.73
N ASP A 11 -5.33 -1.99 -23.96
CA ASP A 11 -5.35 -1.94 -22.49
C ASP A 11 -4.96 -0.56 -21.96
N LEU A 12 -3.98 0.10 -22.61
CA LEU A 12 -3.57 1.46 -22.32
C LEU A 12 -4.70 2.47 -22.58
N MET A 13 -5.37 2.39 -23.73
CA MET A 13 -6.47 3.28 -24.07
C MET A 13 -7.67 3.08 -23.14
N ASP A 14 -8.01 1.83 -22.81
CA ASP A 14 -9.09 1.50 -21.87
C ASP A 14 -8.76 1.99 -20.46
N PHE A 15 -7.51 1.86 -20.03
CA PHE A 15 -7.02 2.41 -18.78
C PHE A 15 -7.14 3.94 -18.78
N GLU A 16 -6.65 4.62 -19.82
CA GLU A 16 -6.72 6.07 -19.94
C GLU A 16 -8.16 6.58 -19.92
N GLN A 17 -9.08 5.93 -20.64
CA GLN A 17 -10.49 6.29 -20.64
C GLN A 17 -11.12 6.09 -19.28
N THR A 18 -10.81 4.97 -18.61
CA THR A 18 -11.36 4.67 -17.28
C THR A 18 -10.85 5.67 -16.25
N CYS A 19 -9.55 5.98 -16.22
CA CYS A 19 -8.99 7.04 -15.38
C CYS A 19 -9.61 8.41 -15.67
N SER A 20 -9.83 8.75 -16.94
CA SER A 20 -10.45 10.04 -17.30
C SER A 20 -11.89 10.15 -16.77
N LYS A 21 -12.66 9.06 -16.81
CA LYS A 21 -14.02 9.02 -16.23
C LYS A 21 -13.98 9.21 -14.71
N VAL A 22 -13.07 8.51 -14.04
CA VAL A 22 -12.86 8.64 -12.59
C VAL A 22 -12.47 10.09 -12.22
N GLU A 23 -11.54 10.69 -12.96
CA GLU A 23 -11.13 12.09 -12.80
C GLU A 23 -12.30 13.07 -13.03
N GLN A 24 -13.15 12.84 -14.03
CA GLN A 24 -14.36 13.64 -14.28
C GLN A 24 -15.36 13.54 -13.13
N ILE A 25 -15.59 12.34 -12.59
CA ILE A 25 -16.45 12.15 -11.42
C ILE A 25 -15.88 12.96 -10.24
N PHE A 26 -14.56 12.91 -10.00
CA PHE A 26 -13.91 13.70 -8.96
C PHE A 26 -14.04 15.22 -9.15
N ALA A 27 -14.03 15.71 -10.40
CA ALA A 27 -14.19 17.13 -10.70
C ALA A 27 -15.64 17.61 -10.55
N GLY A 28 -16.62 16.76 -10.88
CA GLY A 28 -18.04 17.15 -10.92
C GLY A 28 -18.78 17.06 -9.59
N ASN A 29 -18.55 16.02 -8.78
CA ASN A 29 -19.24 15.78 -7.50
C ASN A 29 -18.54 14.72 -6.59
N GLY A 30 -17.39 14.18 -6.98
CA GLY A 30 -16.74 13.01 -6.37
C GLY A 30 -16.00 13.29 -5.06
N ARG A 31 -16.71 13.86 -4.08
CA ARG A 31 -16.30 13.85 -2.66
C ARG A 31 -16.92 12.68 -1.89
N VAL A 32 -17.81 11.92 -2.53
CA VAL A 32 -18.50 10.77 -1.94
C VAL A 32 -18.20 9.54 -2.77
N LEU A 33 -17.97 8.42 -2.09
CA LEU A 33 -17.79 7.12 -2.74
C LEU A 33 -19.15 6.65 -3.29
N THR A 34 -19.30 6.63 -4.61
CA THR A 34 -20.47 6.05 -5.28
C THR A 34 -20.15 4.63 -5.78
N PRO A 35 -21.16 3.74 -5.94
CA PRO A 35 -20.94 2.41 -6.52
C PRO A 35 -20.29 2.46 -7.91
N GLU A 36 -20.70 3.44 -8.74
CA GLU A 36 -20.11 3.68 -10.06
C GLU A 36 -18.61 4.00 -9.97
N LEU A 37 -18.22 4.88 -9.04
CA LEU A 37 -16.83 5.23 -8.81
C LEU A 37 -16.03 4.01 -8.34
N GLY A 38 -16.58 3.18 -7.45
CA GLY A 38 -15.97 1.93 -7.01
C GLY A 38 -15.68 0.99 -8.19
N MET A 39 -16.70 0.70 -9.01
CA MET A 39 -16.55 -0.18 -10.18
C MET A 39 -15.54 0.36 -11.21
N LEU A 40 -15.59 1.65 -11.52
CA LEU A 40 -14.63 2.26 -12.45
C LEU A 40 -13.21 2.22 -11.91
N SER A 41 -13.06 2.37 -10.60
CA SER A 41 -11.76 2.29 -9.93
C SER A 41 -11.19 0.88 -9.98
N GLU A 42 -11.99 -0.13 -9.62
CA GLU A 42 -11.58 -1.53 -9.74
C GLU A 42 -11.21 -1.90 -11.18
N LYS A 43 -11.98 -1.41 -12.16
CA LYS A 43 -11.66 -1.57 -13.58
C LYS A 43 -10.33 -0.91 -13.95
N ALA A 44 -10.08 0.33 -13.50
CA ALA A 44 -8.80 0.99 -13.76
C ALA A 44 -7.63 0.19 -13.16
N LEU A 45 -7.82 -0.36 -11.96
CA LEU A 45 -6.79 -1.14 -11.28
C LEU A 45 -6.56 -2.51 -11.91
N SER A 46 -7.57 -3.17 -12.45
CA SER A 46 -7.42 -4.46 -13.14
C SER A 46 -6.75 -4.33 -14.50
N LEU A 47 -6.95 -3.19 -15.18
CA LEU A 47 -6.30 -2.85 -16.43
C LEU A 47 -4.83 -2.46 -16.23
N TYR A 48 -4.49 -1.81 -15.11
CA TYR A 48 -3.10 -1.48 -14.79
C TYR A 48 -2.35 -2.66 -14.19
N GLN A 49 -1.82 -3.57 -15.02
CA GLN A 49 -1.09 -4.77 -14.55
C GLN A 49 0.42 -4.59 -14.38
N GLY A 50 0.91 -3.35 -14.42
CA GLY A 50 2.33 -3.01 -14.25
C GLY A 50 2.88 -2.25 -15.46
N ASP A 51 4.20 -2.32 -15.63
CA ASP A 51 4.92 -1.59 -16.67
C ASP A 51 4.52 -2.08 -18.06
N PHE A 52 3.55 -1.40 -18.66
CA PHE A 52 3.23 -1.57 -20.08
C PHE A 52 4.52 -1.44 -20.90
N LEU A 53 4.74 -2.42 -21.78
CA LEU A 53 5.93 -2.49 -22.63
C LEU A 53 7.24 -2.49 -21.81
N ALA A 54 7.30 -3.10 -20.62
CA ALA A 54 8.44 -3.04 -19.69
C ALA A 54 9.83 -3.19 -20.34
N GLN A 55 9.94 -4.01 -21.40
CA GLN A 55 11.19 -4.30 -22.11
C GLN A 55 11.57 -3.26 -23.18
N ASP A 56 10.64 -2.40 -23.59
CA ASP A 56 10.91 -1.33 -24.54
C ASP A 56 11.41 -0.08 -23.80
N THR A 57 12.64 0.31 -24.13
CA THR A 57 13.37 1.42 -23.54
C THR A 57 13.35 2.68 -24.41
N ALA A 58 12.57 2.69 -25.50
CA ALA A 58 12.43 3.88 -26.32
C ALA A 58 11.88 5.04 -25.48
N ALA A 59 12.50 6.22 -25.60
CA ALA A 59 12.20 7.36 -24.73
C ALA A 59 10.70 7.75 -24.74
N TRP A 60 10.03 7.60 -25.89
CA TRP A 60 8.59 7.87 -26.00
C TRP A 60 7.73 6.85 -25.25
N VAL A 61 8.15 5.57 -25.19
CA VAL A 61 7.47 4.53 -24.40
C VAL A 61 7.63 4.79 -22.92
N VAL A 62 8.85 5.12 -22.48
CA VAL A 62 9.16 5.45 -21.09
C VAL A 62 8.32 6.65 -20.62
N ALA A 63 8.24 7.70 -21.43
CA ALA A 63 7.44 8.88 -21.11
C ALA A 63 5.93 8.57 -20.98
N ILE A 64 5.39 7.73 -21.87
CA ILE A 64 3.97 7.30 -21.77
C ILE A 64 3.75 6.47 -20.51
N ARG A 65 4.65 5.54 -20.20
CA ARG A 65 4.56 4.69 -19.00
C ARG A 65 4.55 5.53 -17.72
N GLU A 66 5.47 6.47 -17.61
CA GLU A 66 5.57 7.36 -16.45
C GLU A 66 4.32 8.25 -16.30
N LYS A 67 3.81 8.77 -17.42
CA LYS A 67 2.56 9.53 -17.45
C LYS A 67 1.39 8.69 -16.93
N GLN A 68 1.26 7.43 -17.34
CA GLN A 68 0.19 6.56 -16.86
C GLN A 68 0.35 6.17 -15.40
N LYS A 69 1.57 5.83 -14.98
CA LYS A 69 1.89 5.55 -13.58
C LYS A 69 1.46 6.71 -12.70
N THR A 70 1.84 7.94 -13.06
CA THR A 70 1.45 9.16 -12.35
C THR A 70 -0.06 9.36 -12.28
N ARG A 71 -0.80 9.05 -13.35
CA ARG A 71 -2.29 9.09 -13.33
C ARG A 71 -2.88 8.03 -12.42
N CYS A 72 -2.39 6.79 -12.52
CA CYS A 72 -2.83 5.67 -11.69
C CYS A 72 -2.67 6.01 -10.20
N LEU A 73 -1.48 6.49 -9.80
CA LEU A 73 -1.18 6.88 -8.43
C LEU A 73 -2.10 7.99 -7.92
N ARG A 74 -2.46 8.98 -8.76
CA ARG A 74 -3.40 10.04 -8.38
C ARG A 74 -4.81 9.50 -8.12
N VAL A 75 -5.28 8.57 -8.95
CA VAL A 75 -6.59 7.92 -8.76
C VAL A 75 -6.59 7.10 -7.47
N LEU A 76 -5.55 6.28 -7.26
CA LEU A 76 -5.35 5.49 -6.04
C LEU A 76 -5.34 6.37 -4.79
N GLU A 77 -4.57 7.45 -4.79
CA GLU A 77 -4.49 8.36 -3.64
C GLU A 77 -5.85 8.99 -3.31
N ARG A 78 -6.64 9.33 -4.33
CA ARG A 78 -7.98 9.89 -4.16
C ARG A 78 -8.94 8.85 -3.59
N LEU A 79 -8.87 7.61 -4.07
CA LEU A 79 -9.69 6.51 -3.57
C LEU A 79 -9.37 6.17 -2.12
N ILE A 80 -8.09 6.13 -1.75
CA ILE A 80 -7.68 5.94 -0.36
C ILE A 80 -8.36 7.00 0.53
N LYS A 81 -8.29 8.28 0.14
CA LYS A 81 -8.93 9.37 0.91
C LYS A 81 -10.44 9.19 1.04
N LEU A 82 -11.12 8.73 -0.01
CA LEU A 82 -12.57 8.49 0.03
C LEU A 82 -12.94 7.30 0.90
N HIS A 83 -12.19 6.20 0.82
CA HIS A 83 -12.41 5.04 1.68
C HIS A 83 -12.07 5.35 3.15
N GLU A 84 -11.03 6.14 3.41
CA GLU A 84 -10.70 6.67 4.74
C GLU A 84 -11.88 7.49 5.29
N GLN A 85 -12.43 8.42 4.50
CA GLN A 85 -13.58 9.24 4.88
C GLN A 85 -14.88 8.44 5.09
N ALA A 86 -15.10 7.41 4.28
CA ALA A 86 -16.25 6.52 4.39
C ALA A 86 -16.11 5.48 5.52
N GLY A 87 -14.94 5.37 6.15
CA GLY A 87 -14.65 4.34 7.15
C GLY A 87 -14.56 2.92 6.58
N HIS A 88 -14.39 2.78 5.26
CA HIS A 88 -14.27 1.50 4.57
C HIS A 88 -12.86 0.91 4.73
N ARG A 89 -12.59 0.44 5.94
CA ARG A 89 -11.27 0.01 6.41
C ARG A 89 -10.58 -1.03 5.51
N GLU A 90 -11.27 -2.09 5.14
CA GLU A 90 -10.70 -3.16 4.29
C GLU A 90 -10.30 -2.66 2.90
N MET A 91 -11.04 -1.68 2.36
CA MET A 91 -10.72 -1.08 1.09
C MET A 91 -9.51 -0.15 1.18
N VAL A 92 -9.28 0.53 2.30
CA VAL A 92 -8.07 1.33 2.50
C VAL A 92 -6.83 0.45 2.43
N GLU A 93 -6.82 -0.71 3.10
CA GLU A 93 -5.74 -1.69 3.04
C GLU A 93 -5.49 -2.15 1.60
N THR A 94 -6.55 -2.62 0.92
CA THR A 94 -6.48 -3.13 -0.45
C THR A 94 -5.94 -2.10 -1.44
N VAL A 95 -6.42 -0.86 -1.37
CA VAL A 95 -6.01 0.21 -2.29
C VAL A 95 -4.59 0.69 -1.98
N CYS A 96 -4.18 0.75 -0.71
CA CYS A 96 -2.79 1.06 -0.33
C CYS A 96 -1.81 -0.01 -0.83
N GLU A 97 -2.11 -1.29 -0.63
CA GLU A 97 -1.29 -2.39 -1.14
C GLU A 97 -1.16 -2.33 -2.67
N ARG A 98 -2.25 -2.02 -3.37
CA ARG A 98 -2.21 -1.83 -4.81
C ARG A 98 -1.32 -0.65 -5.21
N ALA A 99 -1.39 0.47 -4.49
CA ALA A 99 -0.51 1.61 -4.75
C ALA A 99 0.98 1.29 -4.54
N LEU A 100 1.30 0.46 -3.55
CA LEU A 100 2.66 -0.01 -3.30
C LEU A 100 3.17 -0.99 -4.36
N GLN A 101 2.29 -1.74 -5.04
CA GLN A 101 2.67 -2.53 -6.21
C GLN A 101 3.02 -1.66 -7.41
N VAL A 102 2.34 -0.52 -7.58
CA VAL A 102 2.62 0.43 -8.66
C VAL A 102 3.88 1.25 -8.39
N GLU A 103 4.06 1.69 -7.14
CA GLU A 103 5.20 2.49 -6.74
C GLU A 103 5.70 2.08 -5.35
N PRO A 104 6.62 1.09 -5.30
CA PRO A 104 7.18 0.55 -4.06
C PRO A 104 8.02 1.55 -3.26
N LEU A 105 8.45 2.68 -3.86
CA LEU A 105 9.29 3.67 -3.18
C LEU A 105 8.49 4.86 -2.62
N ARG A 106 7.15 4.81 -2.62
CA ARG A 106 6.31 5.89 -2.07
C ARG A 106 5.97 5.67 -0.61
N GLU A 107 6.77 6.30 0.27
CA GLU A 107 6.57 6.28 1.72
C GLU A 107 5.17 6.70 2.18
N ASP A 108 4.52 7.62 1.47
CA ASP A 108 3.17 8.09 1.82
C ASP A 108 2.14 6.95 1.93
N PHE A 109 2.24 5.93 1.06
CA PHE A 109 1.33 4.78 1.08
C PHE A 109 1.66 3.83 2.24
N TYR A 110 2.95 3.61 2.53
CA TYR A 110 3.37 2.88 3.73
C TYR A 110 2.87 3.55 5.00
N ARG A 111 3.00 4.88 5.09
CA ARG A 111 2.54 5.67 6.23
C ARG A 111 1.05 5.48 6.49
N ARG A 112 0.23 5.56 5.44
CA ARG A 112 -1.23 5.37 5.56
C ARG A 112 -1.57 3.95 5.98
N LEU A 113 -0.92 2.95 5.40
CA LEU A 113 -1.14 1.55 5.73
C LEU A 113 -0.72 1.21 7.17
N ILE A 114 0.40 1.76 7.63
CA ILE A 114 0.84 1.64 9.03
C ILE A 114 -0.19 2.28 9.95
N LEU A 115 -0.57 3.54 9.71
CA LEU A 115 -1.58 4.23 10.53
C LEU A 115 -2.91 3.49 10.57
N PHE A 116 -3.33 2.92 9.44
CA PHE A 116 -4.50 2.07 9.34
C PHE A 116 -4.42 0.85 10.27
N PHE A 117 -3.32 0.11 10.24
CA PHE A 117 -3.11 -1.04 11.12
C PHE A 117 -3.05 -0.65 12.59
N LEU A 118 -2.47 0.50 12.92
CA LEU A 118 -2.45 1.00 14.28
C LEU A 118 -3.83 1.38 14.80
N GLN A 119 -4.63 2.07 13.98
CA GLN A 119 -6.01 2.44 14.32
C GLN A 119 -6.95 1.23 14.45
N THR A 120 -6.61 0.11 13.81
CA THR A 120 -7.36 -1.15 13.90
C THR A 120 -6.81 -2.11 14.95
N GLY A 121 -5.76 -1.73 15.69
CA GLY A 121 -5.13 -2.57 16.72
C GLY A 121 -4.21 -3.68 16.18
N ARG A 122 -4.01 -3.75 14.86
CA ARG A 122 -3.17 -4.73 14.16
C ARG A 122 -1.69 -4.34 14.18
N LYS A 123 -1.13 -4.19 15.39
CA LYS A 123 0.25 -3.68 15.58
C LYS A 123 1.34 -4.51 14.87
N ALA A 124 1.20 -5.83 14.85
CA ALA A 124 2.16 -6.71 14.17
C ALA A 124 2.21 -6.43 12.66
N ASP A 125 1.06 -6.18 12.04
CA ASP A 125 0.98 -5.85 10.61
C ASP A 125 1.63 -4.50 10.30
N ALA A 126 1.45 -3.51 11.18
CA ALA A 126 2.13 -2.22 11.06
C ALA A 126 3.66 -2.37 11.06
N VAL A 127 4.21 -3.21 11.95
CA VAL A 127 5.65 -3.51 11.99
C VAL A 127 6.08 -4.23 10.70
N ASN A 128 5.35 -5.25 10.27
CA ASN A 128 5.65 -6.00 9.04
C ASN A 128 5.70 -5.08 7.81
N VAL A 129 4.77 -4.13 7.67
CA VAL A 129 4.75 -3.15 6.58
C VAL A 129 5.99 -2.26 6.60
N PHE A 130 6.39 -1.78 7.78
CA PHE A 130 7.59 -0.96 7.94
C PHE A 130 8.87 -1.74 7.61
N GLU A 131 8.99 -2.99 8.07
CA GLU A 131 10.13 -3.84 7.72
C GLU A 131 10.20 -4.11 6.21
N ARG A 132 9.06 -4.35 5.56
CA ARG A 132 8.98 -4.51 4.09
C ARG A 132 9.46 -3.23 3.39
N CYS A 133 9.03 -2.06 3.86
CA CYS A 133 9.50 -0.76 3.35
C CYS A 133 11.03 -0.65 3.44
N GLY A 134 11.61 -0.92 4.62
CA GLY A 134 13.05 -0.86 4.82
C GLY A 134 13.84 -1.83 3.92
N LYS A 135 13.32 -3.05 3.70
CA LYS A 135 13.94 -4.01 2.75
C LYS A 135 13.98 -3.46 1.33
N ILE A 136 12.89 -2.87 0.85
CA ILE A 136 12.79 -2.31 -0.50
C ILE A 136 13.70 -1.08 -0.64
N PHE A 137 13.68 -0.16 0.32
CA PHE A 137 14.52 1.05 0.28
C PHE A 137 16.01 0.74 0.29
N ARG A 138 16.45 -0.24 1.10
CA ARG A 138 17.84 -0.68 1.07
C ARG A 138 18.22 -1.33 -0.26
N ALA A 139 17.35 -2.16 -0.81
CA ALA A 139 17.61 -2.86 -2.07
C ALA A 139 17.69 -1.90 -3.27
N GLU A 140 16.78 -0.94 -3.36
CA GLU A 140 16.64 -0.07 -4.54
C GLU A 140 17.44 1.24 -4.43
N LEU A 141 17.58 1.80 -3.22
CA LEU A 141 18.18 3.12 -2.98
C LEU A 141 19.42 3.08 -2.07
N GLY A 142 19.72 1.94 -1.43
CA GLY A 142 20.79 1.84 -0.43
C GLY A 142 20.53 2.70 0.82
N SER A 143 19.29 3.12 1.05
CA SER A 143 18.90 4.00 2.14
C SER A 143 17.85 3.36 3.06
N GLU A 144 17.58 4.00 4.20
CA GLU A 144 16.48 3.64 5.10
C GLU A 144 15.26 4.54 4.86
N PRO A 145 14.05 4.11 5.26
CA PRO A 145 12.87 4.97 5.24
C PRO A 145 13.04 6.21 6.11
N SER A 146 12.28 7.26 5.80
CA SER A 146 12.35 8.54 6.49
C SER A 146 12.19 8.43 8.01
N GLU A 147 12.75 9.40 8.72
CA GLU A 147 12.61 9.49 10.18
C GLU A 147 11.15 9.63 10.63
N SER A 148 10.31 10.28 9.81
CA SER A 148 8.87 10.37 10.06
C SER A 148 8.21 8.99 10.08
N LEU A 149 8.56 8.12 9.14
CA LEU A 149 8.02 6.76 9.08
C LEU A 149 8.57 5.89 10.22
N ARG A 150 9.87 6.04 10.53
CA ARG A 150 10.51 5.34 11.66
C ARG A 150 9.87 5.71 12.99
N GLY A 151 9.60 6.99 13.23
CA GLY A 151 8.96 7.47 14.45
C GLY A 151 7.57 6.86 14.70
N LEU A 152 6.80 6.58 13.64
CA LEU A 152 5.49 5.94 13.77
C LEU A 152 5.54 4.53 14.34
N VAL A 153 6.64 3.80 14.12
CA VAL A 153 6.78 2.39 14.51
C VAL A 153 7.68 2.20 15.73
N ALA A 154 8.61 3.13 15.99
CA ALA A 154 9.54 3.07 17.12
C ALA A 154 8.82 2.94 18.48
N ASP A 155 7.73 3.69 18.67
CA ASP A 155 6.92 3.65 19.89
C ASP A 155 6.26 2.27 20.11
N LEU A 156 6.02 1.52 19.03
CA LEU A 156 5.38 0.21 19.07
C LEU A 156 6.38 -0.92 19.23
N ASP A 157 7.52 -0.86 18.55
CA ASP A 157 8.56 -1.87 18.69
C ASP A 157 9.14 -1.85 20.12
N TYR A 158 9.31 -0.67 20.72
CA TYR A 158 9.66 -0.55 22.14
C TYR A 158 8.59 -1.19 23.05
N ALA A 159 7.30 -0.95 22.80
CA ALA A 159 6.21 -1.55 23.56
C ALA A 159 6.12 -3.08 23.37
N LEU A 160 6.33 -3.60 22.16
CA LEU A 160 6.29 -5.04 21.88
C LEU A 160 7.52 -5.77 22.43
N ARG A 161 8.71 -5.16 22.34
CA ARG A 161 9.94 -5.73 22.92
C ARG A 161 9.89 -5.73 24.45
N SER A 162 9.37 -4.67 25.07
CA SER A 162 9.21 -4.61 26.54
C SER A 162 8.27 -5.70 27.07
N ILE A 163 7.15 -5.97 26.38
CA ILE A 163 6.22 -7.06 26.72
C ILE A 163 6.89 -8.45 26.56
N ASN A 164 7.66 -8.66 25.50
CA ASN A 164 8.36 -9.93 25.27
C ASN A 164 9.65 -10.11 26.11
N SER A 165 10.13 -9.04 26.75
CA SER A 165 11.34 -9.06 27.60
C SER A 165 11.06 -9.27 29.09
N HIS A 166 9.79 -9.34 29.52
CA HIS A 166 9.45 -9.84 30.85
C HIS A 166 9.31 -11.37 30.78
N PRO A 167 10.26 -12.15 31.32
CA PRO A 167 10.01 -13.57 31.55
C PRO A 167 8.82 -13.67 32.50
N LEU A 168 7.83 -14.50 32.15
CA LEU A 168 6.79 -14.91 33.09
C LEU A 168 7.48 -15.27 34.41
N PRO A 169 7.03 -14.77 35.58
CA PRO A 169 7.58 -15.21 36.85
C PRO A 169 7.37 -16.73 36.92
N SER A 170 8.46 -17.49 36.77
CA SER A 170 8.47 -18.93 36.93
C SER A 170 8.40 -19.23 38.42
N THR A 171 7.27 -18.93 39.04
CA THR A 171 6.96 -19.35 40.40
C THR A 171 5.99 -20.51 40.30
N PHE A 172 6.52 -21.68 39.95
CA PHE A 172 5.97 -22.91 40.50
C PHE A 172 6.58 -23.06 41.89
N PRO A 173 5.79 -23.06 42.98
CA PRO A 173 6.34 -23.36 44.29
C PRO A 173 6.89 -24.80 44.26
N PRO A 174 8.01 -25.08 44.95
CA PRO A 174 8.53 -26.43 45.05
C PRO A 174 7.46 -27.31 45.71
N ARG A 175 7.17 -28.46 45.09
CA ARG A 175 6.38 -29.50 45.74
C ARG A 175 7.14 -29.92 46.98
N SER A 176 6.58 -29.61 48.15
CA SER A 176 7.02 -30.20 49.41
C SER A 176 6.65 -31.67 49.39
N ASP A 177 7.67 -32.54 49.32
CA ASP A 177 7.52 -33.98 49.51
C ASP A 177 7.01 -34.26 50.95
N PRO A 178 6.08 -35.20 51.14
CA PRO A 178 5.61 -35.57 52.46
C PRO A 178 6.72 -36.31 53.23
N CYS A 179 6.95 -35.89 54.47
CA CYS A 179 7.87 -36.53 55.42
C CYS A 179 7.56 -38.02 55.59
N GLU A 180 8.61 -38.86 55.52
CA GLU A 180 8.70 -40.16 56.20
C GLU A 180 9.72 -40.09 57.33
#